data_AF-A0A6D1A7T6-F1
#
_entry.id   AF-A0A6D1A7T6-F1
#
_cell.length_a   1.000
_cell.length_b   1.000
_cell.length_c   1.000
_cell.angle_alpha   90.00
_cell.angle_beta   90.00
_cell.angle_gamma   90.00
#
_symmetry.space_group_name_H-M   'P 1'
#
loop_
_entity.id
_entity.type
_entity.pdbx_description
1 polymer ?
#
loop_
_entity_poly.entity_id
_entity_poly.type
_entity_poly.pdbx_seq_one_letter_code
_entity_poly.pdbx_strand_id
1 'polypeptide(L)'
;FMKTEEDAAELAKAMVRIGNNVGRQTMAVISDMSQPLGFAIGNALEVKEAIDTLKGEGPEDLHELVLTLGSQMVVLAKKADTLDEARAKLEEVMKNGKALEKFKDFLKNQGGDSS
;
A
#
# COMPACT_ATOMS: atom_id res chain seq x y z
N PHE A 1 11.22 -8.06 12.03
CA PHE A 1 10.63 -8.40 13.34
C PHE A 1 10.59 -9.92 13.46
N MET A 2 9.80 -10.60 12.64
CA MET A 2 9.97 -12.03 12.36
C MET A 2 11.16 -12.23 11.40
N LYS A 3 11.91 -13.33 11.56
CA LYS A 3 13.11 -13.63 10.78
C LYS A 3 12.94 -14.83 9.86
N THR A 4 11.99 -15.71 10.17
CA THR A 4 11.63 -16.86 9.33
C THR A 4 10.26 -16.61 8.70
N GLU A 5 10.02 -17.24 7.55
CA GLU A 5 8.72 -17.21 6.87
C GLU A 5 7.63 -17.88 7.73
N GLU A 6 7.99 -18.94 8.44
CA GLU A 6 7.10 -19.68 9.35
C GLU A 6 6.56 -18.76 10.46
N ASP A 7 7.45 -18.05 11.16
CA ASP A 7 7.06 -17.11 12.23
C ASP A 7 6.17 -15.97 11.68
N ALA A 8 6.49 -15.47 10.48
CA ALA A 8 5.69 -14.44 9.81
C ALA A 8 4.29 -14.96 9.46
N ALA A 9 4.19 -16.21 8.99
CA ALA A 9 2.90 -16.84 8.67
C ALA A 9 2.06 -17.11 9.91
N GLU A 10 2.66 -17.54 11.02
CA GLU A 10 1.96 -17.72 12.29
C GLU A 10 1.40 -16.40 12.81
N LEU A 11 2.22 -15.34 12.81
CA LEU A 11 1.81 -14.01 13.22
C LEU A 11 0.66 -13.47 12.35
N ALA A 12 0.78 -13.57 11.03
CA ALA A 12 -0.26 -13.14 10.09
C ALA A 12 -1.59 -13.88 10.35
N LYS A 13 -1.56 -15.21 10.47
CA LYS A 13 -2.75 -16.03 10.78
C LYS A 13 -3.37 -15.65 12.12
N ALA A 14 -2.55 -15.41 13.15
CA ALA A 14 -3.03 -15.00 14.46
C ALA A 14 -3.75 -13.65 14.42
N MET A 15 -3.17 -12.64 13.77
CA MET A 15 -3.77 -11.30 13.65
C MET A 15 -5.07 -11.33 12.85
N VAL A 16 -5.10 -12.03 11.70
CA VAL A 16 -6.30 -12.18 10.88
C VAL A 16 -7.43 -12.85 11.67
N ARG A 17 -7.12 -13.94 12.40
CA ARG A 17 -8.09 -14.64 13.24
C ARG A 17 -8.65 -13.72 14.33
N ILE A 18 -7.80 -12.96 15.03
CA ILE A 18 -8.23 -12.04 16.09
C ILE A 18 -9.15 -10.97 15.52
N GLY A 19 -8.76 -10.30 14.43
CA GLY A 19 -9.54 -9.24 13.80
C GLY A 19 -10.93 -9.73 13.37
N ASN A 20 -10.98 -10.88 12.68
CA ASN A 20 -12.25 -11.45 12.23
C ASN A 20 -13.14 -11.88 13.41
N ASN A 21 -12.55 -12.41 14.50
CA ASN A 21 -13.29 -12.78 15.70
C ASN A 21 -13.96 -11.58 16.39
N VAL A 22 -13.40 -10.38 16.28
CA VAL A 22 -13.99 -9.14 16.82
C VAL A 22 -14.82 -8.38 15.78
N GLY A 23 -15.19 -9.02 14.68
CA GLY A 23 -16.07 -8.46 13.65
C GLY A 23 -15.38 -7.44 12.72
N ARG A 24 -14.04 -7.45 12.64
CA ARG A 24 -13.27 -6.59 11.73
C ARG A 24 -12.67 -7.43 10.61
N GLN A 25 -13.15 -7.22 9.37
CA GLN A 25 -12.62 -7.95 8.22
C GLN A 25 -11.13 -7.65 8.05
N THR A 26 -10.30 -8.68 8.18
CA THR A 26 -8.84 -8.56 8.22
C THR A 26 -8.21 -9.48 7.18
N MET A 27 -7.25 -8.96 6.41
CA MET A 27 -6.40 -9.69 5.48
C MET A 27 -4.93 -9.40 5.81
N ALA A 28 -4.01 -10.22 5.31
CA ALA A 28 -2.58 -10.05 5.51
C ALA A 28 -1.80 -10.41 4.24
N VAL A 29 -0.63 -9.79 4.08
CA VAL A 29 0.39 -10.09 3.08
C VAL A 29 1.69 -10.32 3.80
N ILE A 30 2.42 -11.38 3.43
CA ILE A 30 3.81 -11.58 3.83
C ILE A 30 4.65 -11.10 2.65
N SER A 31 5.38 -10.00 2.84
CA SER A 31 6.27 -9.42 1.82
C SER A 31 7.73 -9.57 2.23
N ASP A 32 8.63 -9.62 1.25
CA ASP A 32 10.06 -9.67 1.52
C ASP A 32 10.55 -8.36 2.13
N MET A 33 11.43 -8.48 3.12
CA MET A 33 12.13 -7.39 3.80
C MET A 33 13.61 -7.75 4.02
N SER A 34 14.14 -8.71 3.23
CA SER A 34 15.55 -9.10 3.24
C SER A 34 16.48 -7.96 2.76
N GLN A 35 15.91 -7.02 2.01
CA GLN A 35 16.53 -5.79 1.52
C GLN A 35 15.59 -4.60 1.77
N PRO A 36 16.08 -3.35 1.68
CA PRO A 36 15.23 -2.17 1.65
C PRO A 36 14.21 -2.26 0.51
N LEU A 37 13.00 -1.79 0.76
CA LEU A 37 11.96 -1.61 -0.25
C LEU A 37 12.22 -0.31 -1.00
N GLY A 38 12.18 -0.34 -2.33
CA GLY A 38 12.54 0.80 -3.17
C GLY A 38 14.03 1.13 -3.12
N PHE A 39 14.39 2.38 -3.42
CA PHE A 39 15.78 2.83 -3.44
C PHE A 39 16.08 3.90 -2.38
N ALA A 40 15.07 4.62 -1.93
CA ALA A 40 15.22 5.69 -0.95
C ALA A 40 15.13 5.16 0.49
N ILE A 41 16.07 5.59 1.34
CA ILE A 41 16.03 5.37 2.79
C ILE A 41 16.31 6.70 3.47
N GLY A 42 15.35 7.22 4.24
CA GLY A 42 15.47 8.51 4.90
C GLY A 42 14.12 9.16 5.21
N ASN A 43 14.03 10.48 4.99
CA ASN A 43 12.80 11.24 5.24
C ASN A 43 12.31 11.87 3.94
N ALA A 44 12.89 13.01 3.55
CA ALA A 44 12.52 13.71 2.32
C ALA A 44 12.78 12.89 1.05
N LEU A 45 13.79 12.01 1.07
CA LEU A 45 14.08 11.10 -0.03
C LEU A 45 12.94 10.09 -0.25
N GLU A 46 12.38 9.55 0.82
CA GLU A 46 11.23 8.62 0.73
C GLU A 46 9.96 9.33 0.28
N VAL A 47 9.75 10.57 0.71
CA VAL A 47 8.61 11.39 0.22
C VAL A 47 8.72 11.63 -1.29
N LYS A 48 9.94 11.90 -1.79
CA LYS A 48 10.16 12.04 -3.24
C LYS A 48 9.86 10.73 -3.96
N GLU A 49 10.38 9.60 -3.49
CA GLU A 49 10.13 8.30 -4.10
C GLU A 49 8.63 7.94 -4.10
N ALA A 50 7.90 8.24 -3.02
CA ALA A 50 6.46 8.06 -2.95
C ALA A 50 5.71 8.92 -3.98
N ILE A 51 6.12 10.18 -4.19
CA ILE A 51 5.55 11.04 -5.24
C ILE A 51 5.79 10.45 -6.63
N ASP A 52 7.00 9.94 -6.88
CA ASP A 52 7.34 9.31 -8.16
C ASP A 52 6.51 8.03 -8.38
N THR A 53 6.32 7.20 -7.34
CA THR A 53 5.40 6.04 -7.40
C THR A 53 3.95 6.44 -7.71
N LEU A 54 3.43 7.53 -7.11
CA LEU A 54 2.07 8.03 -7.39
C LEU A 54 1.89 8.51 -8.83
N LYS A 55 2.98 8.89 -9.52
CA LYS A 55 3.00 9.22 -10.95
C LYS A 55 3.18 8.00 -11.85
N GLY A 56 3.47 6.83 -11.28
CA GLY A 56 3.84 5.62 -12.04
C GLY A 56 5.29 5.59 -12.50
N GLU A 57 6.17 6.38 -11.86
CA GLU A 57 7.60 6.52 -12.21
C GLU A 57 8.53 6.00 -11.09
N GLY A 58 7.97 5.38 -10.05
CA GLY A 58 8.72 4.86 -8.90
C GLY A 58 9.28 3.45 -9.09
N PRO A 59 9.99 2.91 -8.08
CA PRO A 59 10.55 1.56 -8.11
C PRO A 59 9.46 0.49 -8.29
N GLU A 60 9.77 -0.56 -9.07
CA GLU A 60 8.82 -1.63 -9.41
C GLU A 60 8.37 -2.42 -8.18
N ASP A 61 9.27 -2.70 -7.24
CA ASP A 61 8.98 -3.44 -6.02
C ASP A 61 8.05 -2.67 -5.07
N LEU A 62 8.28 -1.37 -4.90
CA LEU A 62 7.39 -0.48 -4.16
C LEU A 62 6.02 -0.38 -4.85
N HIS A 63 6.00 -0.23 -6.17
CA HIS A 63 4.76 -0.15 -6.96
C HIS A 63 3.92 -1.43 -6.81
N GLU A 64 4.54 -2.60 -6.93
CA GLU A 64 3.87 -3.88 -6.79
C GLU A 64 3.30 -4.10 -5.39
N LEU A 65 4.05 -3.75 -4.35
CA LEU A 65 3.58 -3.89 -2.98
C LEU A 65 2.39 -2.96 -2.69
N VAL A 66 2.44 -1.71 -3.18
CA VAL A 66 1.33 -0.74 -3.05
C VAL A 66 0.07 -1.25 -3.75
N LEU A 67 0.18 -1.77 -4.97
CA LEU A 67 -0.97 -2.30 -5.70
C LEU A 67 -1.52 -3.56 -5.04
N THR A 68 -0.67 -4.45 -4.52
CA THR A 68 -1.09 -5.67 -3.81
C THR A 68 -1.86 -5.34 -2.53
N LEU A 69 -1.30 -4.48 -1.66
CA LEU A 69 -1.96 -4.08 -0.41
C LEU A 69 -3.22 -3.24 -0.68
N GLY A 70 -3.13 -2.27 -1.59
CA GLY A 70 -4.25 -1.43 -1.97
C GLY A 70 -5.43 -2.25 -2.52
N SER A 71 -5.16 -3.29 -3.30
CA SER A 71 -6.21 -4.15 -3.87
C SER A 71 -7.00 -4.87 -2.78
N GLN A 72 -6.32 -5.41 -1.76
CA GLN A 72 -6.99 -6.00 -0.60
C GLN A 72 -7.85 -4.97 0.13
N MET A 73 -7.34 -3.75 0.34
CA MET A 73 -8.07 -2.67 1.01
C MET A 73 -9.34 -2.27 0.25
N VAL A 74 -9.27 -2.15 -1.08
CA VAL A 74 -10.41 -1.80 -1.93
C VAL A 74 -11.50 -2.87 -1.89
N VAL A 75 -11.13 -4.15 -1.92
CA VAL A 75 -12.06 -5.28 -1.76
C VAL A 75 -12.69 -5.28 -0.37
N LEU A 76 -11.89 -5.15 0.70
CA LEU A 76 -12.38 -5.08 2.08
C LEU A 76 -13.34 -3.89 2.30
N ALA A 77 -13.12 -2.78 1.60
CA ALA A 77 -13.99 -1.61 1.61
C ALA A 77 -15.25 -1.77 0.75
N LYS A 78 -15.45 -2.93 0.11
CA LYS A 78 -16.56 -3.22 -0.83
C LYS A 78 -16.62 -2.23 -1.99
N LYS A 79 -15.44 -1.84 -2.49
CA LYS A 79 -15.28 -0.94 -3.65
C LYS A 79 -14.85 -1.68 -4.92
N ALA A 80 -14.60 -2.98 -4.84
CA ALA A 80 -14.43 -3.92 -5.93
C ALA A 80 -14.83 -5.33 -5.45
N ASP A 81 -15.27 -6.18 -6.37
CA ASP A 81 -15.67 -7.57 -6.06
C ASP A 81 -14.48 -8.53 -6.08
N THR A 82 -13.43 -8.21 -6.84
CA THR A 82 -12.22 -9.04 -6.97
C THR A 82 -10.94 -8.21 -6.81
N LEU A 83 -9.83 -8.90 -6.51
CA LEU A 83 -8.51 -8.25 -6.43
C LEU A 83 -8.07 -7.71 -7.80
N ASP A 84 -8.39 -8.38 -8.91
CA ASP A 84 -8.04 -7.92 -10.25
C ASP A 84 -8.78 -6.62 -10.61
N GLU A 85 -10.08 -6.55 -10.28
CA GLU A 85 -10.86 -5.32 -10.48
C GLU A 85 -10.34 -4.18 -9.59
N ALA A 86 -10.00 -4.49 -8.34
CA ALA A 86 -9.40 -3.53 -7.41
C ALA A 86 -8.06 -2.99 -7.94
N ARG A 87 -7.20 -3.87 -8.43
CA ARG A 87 -5.90 -3.52 -8.99
C ARG A 87 -6.05 -2.62 -10.22
N ALA A 88 -6.91 -3.00 -11.16
CA ALA A 88 -7.17 -2.21 -12.36
C ALA A 88 -7.65 -0.78 -12.02
N LYS A 89 -8.52 -0.64 -11.00
CA LYS A 89 -8.96 0.67 -10.50
C LYS A 89 -7.81 1.50 -9.93
N LEU A 90 -6.90 0.87 -9.18
CA LEU A 90 -5.73 1.54 -8.60
C LEU A 90 -4.74 2.00 -9.68
N GLU A 91 -4.44 1.13 -10.65
CA GLU A 91 -3.60 1.45 -11.81
C GLU A 91 -4.20 2.61 -12.61
N GLU A 92 -5.52 2.63 -12.81
CA GLU A 92 -6.20 3.73 -13.50
C GLU A 92 -6.02 5.07 -12.76
N VAL A 93 -6.21 5.11 -11.43
CA VAL A 93 -6.08 6.37 -10.66
C VAL A 93 -4.64 6.86 -10.53
N MET A 94 -3.65 5.97 -10.60
CA MET A 94 -2.25 6.37 -10.74
C MET A 94 -2.01 6.97 -12.13
N LYS A 95 -2.42 6.26 -13.19
CA LYS A 95 -2.21 6.67 -14.59
C LYS A 95 -2.88 8.00 -14.93
N ASN A 96 -4.08 8.26 -14.40
CA ASN A 96 -4.83 9.49 -14.67
C ASN A 96 -4.46 10.65 -13.72
N GLY A 97 -3.47 10.46 -12.83
CA GLY A 97 -2.96 11.49 -11.92
C GLY A 97 -3.82 11.76 -10.68
N LYS A 98 -5.01 11.15 -10.55
CA LYS A 98 -5.88 11.35 -9.38
C LYS A 98 -5.24 10.93 -8.06
N ALA A 99 -4.35 9.93 -8.08
CA ALA A 99 -3.59 9.51 -6.91
C ALA A 99 -2.73 10.66 -6.37
N LEU A 100 -1.97 11.34 -7.26
CA LEU A 100 -1.13 12.48 -6.90
C LEU A 100 -1.96 13.71 -6.48
N GLU A 101 -3.04 14.01 -7.19
CA GLU A 101 -3.94 15.11 -6.79
C GLU A 101 -4.54 14.86 -5.41
N LYS A 102 -4.88 13.60 -5.08
CA LYS A 102 -5.38 13.29 -3.75
C LYS A 102 -4.32 13.42 -2.66
N PHE A 103 -3.04 13.17 -3.00
CA PHE A 103 -1.93 13.42 -2.09
C PHE A 103 -1.74 14.91 -1.82
N LYS A 104 -1.88 15.78 -2.83
CA LYS A 104 -1.87 17.24 -2.65
C LYS A 104 -2.98 17.71 -1.71
N ASP A 105 -4.20 17.21 -1.90
CA ASP A 105 -5.32 17.48 -0.99
C ASP A 105 -4.99 17.08 0.46
N PHE A 106 -4.39 15.89 0.64
CA PHE A 106 -3.99 15.37 1.95
C PHE A 106 -2.98 16.28 2.66
N LEU A 107 -1.99 16.81 1.93
CA LEU A 107 -1.01 17.76 2.46
C LEU A 107 -1.68 19.08 2.85
N LYS A 108 -2.45 19.67 1.93
CA LYS A 108 -3.12 20.96 2.13
C LYS A 108 -4.07 20.93 3.33
N ASN A 109 -4.83 19.84 3.51
CA ASN A 109 -5.78 19.69 4.60
C ASN A 109 -5.12 19.56 5.99
N GLN A 110 -3.80 19.36 6.05
CA GLN A 110 -3.02 19.30 7.29
C GLN A 110 -2.01 20.47 7.40
N GLY A 111 -2.16 21.51 6.57
CA GLY A 111 -1.32 22.71 6.62
C GLY A 111 0.03 22.58 5.92
N GLY A 112 0.24 21.53 5.12
CA GLY A 112 1.43 21.37 4.28
C GLY A 112 1.36 22.18 2.99
N ASP A 113 2.52 22.44 2.39
CA ASP A 113 2.62 23.03 1.05
C ASP A 113 2.41 21.94 -0.02
N SER A 114 1.49 22.21 -0.94
CA SER A 114 1.08 21.29 -2.01
C SER A 114 1.33 21.86 -3.42
N SER A 115 2.04 22.99 -3.51
CA SER A 115 2.33 23.68 -4.77
C SER A 115 3.42 23.03 -5.61
#